data_AF-A0A9K3PD44-F1
#
_entry.id   AF-A0A9K3PD44-F1
#
_cell.length_a   1.000
_cell.length_b   1.000
_cell.length_c   1.000
_cell.angle_alpha   90.00
_cell.angle_beta   90.00
_cell.angle_gamma   90.00
#
_symmetry.space_group_name_H-M   'P 1'
#
loop_
_entity.id
_entity.type
_entity.pdbx_description
1 polymer ?
#
loop_
_entity_poly.entity_id
_entity_poly.type
_entity_poly.pdbx_seq_one_letter_code
_entity_poly.pdbx_strand_id
1 'polypeptide(L)'
;MNNNNNNNIIREGDFLILAFADGRQIFAQAVKSWKGKSSPPVKINKRSYPTYNLIGLPYGTVLELGSSRLVPLPDGEDLLPAYPSALLSDLGSTSTAGTVATTNHGTTGTISSNSTSATAVGTTSVALENEEATAEDNTFPTGDTPAVPIPVEEDDDNNYDNDTKNSGNDKMDIQQIQDNRHLVDNNQSQRLAAEEIERLRESGAHGSQIVDMLIENSATFGQKTAFSKAKWIARKQQKHQPRCRVIRCTPLTVCEAIFQSRPRTLLNMREDSLGQILSYANISAGCQVLVFEQCMGVVTGALAQRMGGYGKVLSIYTGQQPTFLEMISRYNLSFAEQFSIKWVHSGDVFGDKNTSNNKSDESAIDEEKQEREGLHWPCPLQDHTRQYLEKLGSVQEKRDFLAKRCSRFARKLTRHTAEEAKSWLHRRQSDAIVLVVRYDPTETLLGMLPYLAPSSPFVVFCEYMEPLAECFQQLQKQQLAINLRLSDTWMREFQVLPGRTHPSMNMSQSGGYILTGIKLCPTTGKNELDEELIKEIKQQFGGRRGRKKTPASSNDNDENNNKKSSKRNNPKGNKKRGRLEDKHVVEATQESNKKLRE
;
A
#
# COMPACT_ATOMS: atom_id res chain seq x y z
N MET A 1 21.45 19.98 -21.14
CA MET A 1 20.33 19.52 -20.28
C MET A 1 19.36 18.64 -21.08
N ASN A 2 19.74 17.41 -21.47
CA ASN A 2 18.83 16.52 -22.25
C ASN A 2 18.89 15.04 -21.82
N ASN A 3 19.16 14.75 -20.53
CA ASN A 3 19.37 13.37 -20.04
C ASN A 3 18.23 12.78 -19.20
N ASN A 4 17.09 13.47 -19.03
CA ASN A 4 16.01 12.99 -18.17
C ASN A 4 15.06 11.96 -18.83
N ASN A 5 15.15 11.72 -20.14
CA ASN A 5 14.32 10.71 -20.83
C ASN A 5 14.84 9.26 -20.71
N ASN A 6 16.05 9.05 -20.19
CA ASN A 6 16.65 7.71 -20.11
C ASN A 6 16.04 6.82 -19.01
N ASN A 7 15.26 7.37 -18.08
CA ASN A 7 14.67 6.61 -16.98
C ASN A 7 13.32 5.96 -17.32
N ASN A 8 12.69 6.34 -18.43
CA ASN A 8 11.37 5.81 -18.81
C ASN A 8 11.45 4.66 -19.84
N ILE A 9 12.63 4.14 -20.14
CA ILE A 9 12.85 3.08 -21.13
C ILE A 9 13.25 1.79 -20.41
N ILE A 10 12.73 0.66 -20.89
CA ILE A 10 13.04 -0.67 -20.37
C ILE A 10 14.47 -1.07 -20.78
N ARG A 11 15.28 -1.46 -19.81
CA ARG A 11 16.67 -1.90 -20.02
C ARG A 11 16.80 -3.41 -19.86
N GLU A 12 17.91 -3.94 -20.37
CA GLU A 12 18.27 -5.33 -20.12
C GLU A 12 18.50 -5.58 -18.63
N GLY A 13 17.83 -6.58 -18.09
CA GLY A 13 17.88 -6.97 -16.67
C GLY A 13 16.73 -6.42 -15.84
N ASP A 14 16.02 -5.40 -16.33
CA ASP A 14 14.92 -4.77 -15.58
C ASP A 14 13.78 -5.75 -15.33
N PHE A 15 13.25 -5.74 -14.11
CA PHE A 15 11.97 -6.33 -13.79
C PHE A 15 10.84 -5.38 -14.18
N LEU A 16 9.73 -5.93 -14.64
CA LEU A 16 8.56 -5.17 -15.07
C LEU A 16 7.29 -5.94 -14.76
N ILE A 17 6.16 -5.24 -14.82
CA ILE A 17 4.84 -5.82 -14.62
C ILE A 17 4.08 -5.74 -15.93
N LEU A 18 3.46 -6.85 -16.34
CA LEU A 18 2.51 -6.89 -17.45
C LEU A 18 1.10 -6.83 -16.85
N ALA A 19 0.42 -5.70 -17.04
CA ALA A 19 -0.94 -5.47 -16.55
C ALA A 19 -1.97 -5.67 -17.66
N PHE A 20 -3.02 -6.44 -17.38
CA PHE A 20 -4.06 -6.81 -18.34
C PHE A 20 -5.38 -6.09 -18.04
N ALA A 21 -6.26 -6.01 -19.04
CA ALA A 21 -7.59 -5.40 -18.90
C ALA A 21 -8.50 -6.11 -17.88
N ASP A 22 -8.20 -7.36 -17.55
CA ASP A 22 -8.95 -8.16 -16.57
C ASP A 22 -8.40 -8.02 -15.14
N GLY A 23 -7.50 -7.06 -14.91
CA GLY A 23 -6.88 -6.80 -13.61
C GLY A 23 -5.74 -7.75 -13.26
N ARG A 24 -5.37 -8.71 -14.12
CA ARG A 24 -4.20 -9.56 -13.84
C ARG A 24 -2.91 -8.77 -13.99
N GLN A 25 -1.98 -8.97 -13.08
CA GLN A 25 -0.63 -8.43 -13.12
C GLN A 25 0.41 -9.55 -13.03
N ILE A 26 1.36 -9.57 -13.96
CA ILE A 26 2.39 -10.62 -14.06
C ILE A 26 3.78 -10.00 -14.05
N PHE A 27 4.64 -10.42 -13.12
CA PHE A 27 6.05 -10.06 -13.13
C PHE A 27 6.78 -10.73 -14.30
N ALA A 28 7.61 -9.95 -14.99
CA ALA A 28 8.54 -10.42 -16.00
C ALA A 28 9.90 -9.74 -15.85
N GLN A 29 10.92 -10.29 -16.50
CA GLN A 29 12.25 -9.69 -16.59
C GLN A 29 12.60 -9.48 -18.06
N ALA A 30 13.05 -8.28 -18.41
CA ALA A 30 13.49 -7.95 -19.75
C ALA A 30 14.91 -8.49 -19.99
N VAL A 31 15.04 -9.56 -20.78
CA VAL A 31 16.33 -10.22 -21.01
C VAL A 31 16.52 -10.55 -22.49
N LYS A 32 17.76 -10.43 -22.98
CA LYS A 32 18.11 -10.86 -24.35
C LYS A 32 18.09 -12.38 -24.50
N SER A 33 18.46 -13.11 -23.45
CA SER A 33 18.44 -14.57 -23.40
C SER A 33 18.08 -15.07 -21.99
N TRP A 34 17.45 -16.24 -21.89
CA TRP A 34 17.05 -16.81 -20.61
C TRP A 34 17.79 -18.11 -20.32
N LYS A 35 18.61 -18.14 -19.26
CA LYS A 35 19.34 -19.34 -18.77
C LYS A 35 20.05 -20.15 -19.87
N GLY A 36 20.57 -19.50 -20.91
CA GLY A 36 21.28 -20.16 -22.01
C GLY A 36 20.44 -21.14 -22.85
N LYS A 37 19.09 -21.11 -22.76
CA LYS A 37 18.17 -21.99 -23.50
C LYS A 37 16.97 -21.23 -24.08
N SER A 38 16.35 -21.83 -25.10
CA SER A 38 15.22 -21.30 -25.92
C SER A 38 13.92 -21.01 -25.16
N SER A 39 13.79 -21.41 -23.88
CA SER A 39 12.54 -21.24 -23.13
C SER A 39 12.33 -19.76 -22.74
N PRO A 40 11.23 -19.13 -23.16
CA PRO A 40 11.01 -17.73 -22.88
C PRO A 40 10.79 -17.43 -21.38
N PRO A 41 11.16 -16.23 -20.89
CA PRO A 41 11.22 -15.92 -19.46
C PRO A 41 9.86 -15.68 -18.81
N VAL A 42 8.81 -15.36 -19.59
CA VAL A 42 7.47 -15.10 -19.06
C VAL A 42 6.45 -16.09 -19.61
N LYS A 43 5.57 -16.59 -18.74
CA LYS A 43 4.48 -17.49 -19.09
C LYS A 43 3.13 -16.79 -18.90
N ILE A 44 2.35 -16.68 -19.96
CA ILE A 44 1.03 -16.06 -19.97
C ILE A 44 0.04 -17.03 -20.61
N ASN A 45 -1.06 -17.36 -19.92
CA ASN A 45 -2.10 -18.26 -20.43
C ASN A 45 -1.55 -19.57 -21.02
N LYS A 46 -0.64 -20.22 -20.28
CA LYS A 46 0.05 -21.47 -20.67
C LYS A 46 1.04 -21.35 -21.86
N ARG A 47 1.15 -20.18 -22.50
CA ARG A 47 2.16 -19.90 -23.54
C ARG A 47 3.36 -19.17 -22.95
N SER A 48 4.54 -19.40 -23.50
CA SER A 48 5.76 -18.71 -23.09
C SER A 48 6.12 -17.65 -24.11
N TYR A 49 6.48 -16.45 -23.64
CA TYR A 49 6.79 -15.31 -24.50
C TYR A 49 8.21 -14.78 -24.25
N PRO A 50 8.97 -14.48 -25.31
CA PRO A 50 10.26 -13.82 -25.16
C PRO A 50 10.07 -12.38 -24.69
N THR A 51 11.07 -11.83 -23.99
CA THR A 51 11.07 -10.42 -23.53
C THR A 51 12.19 -9.58 -24.12
N TYR A 52 13.02 -10.14 -25.02
CA TYR A 52 14.13 -9.42 -25.64
C TYR A 52 13.66 -8.19 -26.43
N ASN A 53 12.47 -8.28 -27.03
CA ASN A 53 11.87 -7.23 -27.84
C ASN A 53 11.16 -6.15 -27.02
N LEU A 54 11.14 -6.28 -25.69
CA LEU A 54 10.66 -5.24 -24.78
C LEU A 54 11.75 -4.23 -24.44
N ILE A 55 13.03 -4.62 -24.58
CA ILE A 55 14.17 -3.77 -24.30
C ILE A 55 14.17 -2.59 -25.28
N GLY A 56 14.28 -1.38 -24.76
CA GLY A 56 14.22 -0.15 -25.55
C GLY A 56 12.82 0.46 -25.70
N LEU A 57 11.76 -0.24 -25.29
CA LEU A 57 10.40 0.32 -25.27
C LEU A 57 10.19 1.24 -24.05
N PRO A 58 9.36 2.28 -24.16
CA PRO A 58 8.98 3.08 -23.00
C PRO A 58 8.04 2.30 -22.06
N TYR A 59 8.13 2.55 -20.76
CA TYR A 59 7.10 2.10 -19.83
C TYR A 59 5.75 2.75 -20.20
N GLY A 60 4.66 2.00 -20.07
CA GLY A 60 3.33 2.37 -20.52
C GLY A 60 2.96 1.81 -21.90
N THR A 61 3.92 1.29 -22.67
CA THR A 61 3.66 0.66 -23.98
C THR A 61 2.64 -0.47 -23.83
N VAL A 62 1.63 -0.48 -24.70
CA VAL A 62 0.67 -1.58 -24.81
C VAL A 62 1.19 -2.61 -25.79
N LEU A 63 1.08 -3.87 -25.41
CA LEU A 63 1.53 -5.04 -26.14
C LEU A 63 0.31 -5.89 -26.47
N GLU A 64 0.22 -6.34 -27.72
CA GLU A 64 -0.70 -7.39 -28.12
C GLU A 64 -0.04 -8.77 -28.00
N LEU A 65 -0.77 -9.75 -27.45
CA LEU A 65 -0.29 -11.12 -27.33
C LEU A 65 -0.43 -11.83 -28.68
N GLY A 66 0.67 -11.87 -29.44
CA GLY A 66 0.77 -12.63 -30.67
C GLY A 66 0.87 -14.14 -30.44
N SER A 67 1.04 -14.91 -31.52
CA SER A 67 1.20 -16.36 -31.46
C SER A 67 2.51 -16.80 -30.79
N SER A 68 3.60 -16.06 -31.02
CA SER A 68 4.96 -16.41 -30.56
C SER A 68 5.69 -15.31 -29.78
N ARG A 69 5.20 -14.07 -29.84
CA ARG A 69 5.85 -12.90 -29.22
C ARG A 69 4.82 -11.87 -28.75
N LEU A 70 5.23 -11.03 -27.80
CA LEU A 70 4.48 -9.83 -27.41
C LEU A 70 4.76 -8.74 -28.44
N VAL A 71 3.74 -8.23 -29.12
CA VAL A 71 3.90 -7.25 -30.20
C VAL A 71 3.59 -5.85 -29.67
N PRO A 72 4.55 -4.91 -29.65
CA PRO A 72 4.26 -3.54 -29.22
C PRO A 72 3.31 -2.87 -30.21
N LEU A 73 2.33 -2.17 -29.66
CA LEU A 73 1.38 -1.36 -30.42
C LEU A 73 1.85 0.11 -30.47
N PRO A 74 1.38 0.90 -31.45
CA PRO A 74 1.64 2.33 -31.51
C PRO A 74 1.15 3.08 -30.26
N ASP A 75 1.73 4.25 -30.01
CA ASP A 75 1.34 5.13 -28.91
C ASP A 75 -0.14 5.55 -29.02
N GLY A 76 -0.84 5.58 -27.88
CA GLY A 76 -2.26 5.93 -27.80
C GLY A 76 -3.22 4.74 -27.85
N GLU A 77 -2.73 3.53 -28.16
CA GLU A 77 -3.52 2.30 -28.02
C GLU A 77 -3.77 1.95 -26.56
N ASP A 78 -4.95 1.41 -26.27
CA ASP A 78 -5.35 0.99 -24.91
C ASP A 78 -5.47 -0.54 -24.81
N LEU A 79 -5.61 -1.03 -23.58
CA LEU A 79 -5.78 -2.44 -23.25
C LEU A 79 -7.04 -3.05 -23.91
N LEU A 80 -8.04 -2.22 -24.16
CA LEU A 80 -9.20 -2.55 -24.98
C LEU A 80 -9.13 -1.73 -26.27
N PRO A 81 -9.09 -2.36 -27.45
CA PRO A 81 -9.14 -1.64 -28.71
C PRO A 81 -10.40 -0.79 -28.82
N ALA A 82 -10.26 0.44 -29.32
CA ALA A 82 -11.41 1.25 -29.68
C ALA A 82 -12.22 0.52 -30.75
N TYR A 83 -13.51 0.32 -30.49
CA TYR A 83 -14.41 -0.30 -31.45
C TYR A 83 -15.20 0.79 -32.19
N PRO A 84 -15.36 0.73 -33.52
CA PRO A 84 -15.94 1.84 -34.30
C PRO A 84 -17.30 2.29 -33.75
N SER A 85 -17.42 3.59 -33.43
CA SER A 85 -18.66 4.20 -32.92
C SER A 85 -19.83 4.05 -33.89
N ALA A 86 -19.57 3.85 -35.19
CA ALA A 86 -20.59 3.59 -36.21
C ALA A 86 -21.39 2.31 -35.97
N LEU A 87 -20.83 1.32 -35.26
CA LEU A 87 -21.56 0.09 -34.85
C LEU A 87 -22.21 0.22 -33.46
N LEU A 88 -21.98 1.35 -32.78
CA LEU A 88 -22.57 1.74 -31.49
C LEU A 88 -23.58 2.89 -31.66
N SER A 89 -24.02 3.15 -32.88
CA SER A 89 -24.73 4.37 -33.36
C SER A 89 -26.10 4.68 -32.75
N ASP A 90 -26.47 4.04 -31.64
CA ASP A 90 -27.64 4.43 -30.83
C ASP A 90 -27.27 5.42 -29.71
N LEU A 91 -25.99 5.82 -29.58
CA LEU A 91 -25.60 6.98 -28.78
C LEU A 91 -25.70 8.22 -29.67
N GLY A 92 -26.76 8.99 -29.47
CA GLY A 92 -27.14 10.16 -30.27
C GLY A 92 -25.95 10.97 -30.79
N SER A 93 -25.83 11.01 -32.12
CA SER A 93 -25.03 11.99 -32.82
C SER A 93 -25.68 13.36 -32.67
N THR A 94 -25.15 14.22 -31.81
CA THR A 94 -25.23 15.66 -32.06
C THR A 94 -24.06 16.03 -32.94
N SER A 95 -24.35 16.18 -34.23
CA SER A 95 -23.48 16.88 -35.15
C SER A 95 -23.37 18.34 -34.72
N THR A 96 -22.27 18.69 -34.08
CA THR A 96 -21.67 20.01 -34.26
C THR A 96 -20.34 19.77 -34.94
N ALA A 97 -20.32 20.06 -36.24
CA ALA A 97 -19.07 20.28 -36.95
C ALA A 97 -18.40 21.53 -36.35
N GLY A 98 -17.63 21.32 -35.29
CA GLY A 98 -16.66 22.26 -34.78
C GLY A 98 -15.28 21.70 -35.10
N THR A 99 -14.67 22.20 -36.17
CA THR A 99 -13.26 21.98 -36.46
C THR A 99 -12.42 22.53 -35.32
N VAL A 100 -11.97 21.68 -34.39
CA VAL A 100 -10.81 22.00 -33.55
C VAL A 100 -9.60 21.38 -34.23
N ALA A 101 -9.09 22.11 -35.21
CA ALA A 101 -7.71 21.98 -35.62
C ALA A 101 -6.85 22.57 -34.50
N THR A 102 -6.15 21.73 -33.73
CA THR A 102 -4.91 22.17 -33.09
C THR A 102 -3.80 22.06 -34.12
N THR A 103 -3.74 23.06 -35.00
CA THR A 103 -2.52 23.43 -35.69
C THR A 103 -1.53 23.97 -34.67
N ASN A 104 -0.54 23.18 -34.26
CA ASN A 104 0.69 23.75 -33.72
C ASN A 104 1.64 24.05 -34.89
N HIS A 105 1.39 25.18 -35.55
CA HIS A 105 2.49 25.92 -36.19
C HIS A 105 3.15 26.77 -35.10
N GLY A 106 4.17 26.19 -34.47
CA GLY A 106 5.20 26.89 -33.72
C GLY A 106 6.46 26.91 -34.57
N THR A 107 6.66 28.04 -35.24
CA THR A 107 7.75 28.41 -36.14
C THR A 107 9.13 28.05 -35.59
N THR A 108 9.94 27.44 -36.46
CA THR A 108 11.41 27.41 -36.40
C THR A 108 11.95 28.84 -36.36
N GLY A 109 12.34 29.31 -35.18
CA GLY A 109 13.07 30.56 -34.98
C GLY A 109 14.50 30.26 -34.53
N THR A 110 15.40 30.17 -35.49
CA THR A 110 16.85 30.29 -35.29
C THR A 110 17.13 31.69 -34.76
N ILE A 111 17.62 31.82 -33.52
CA ILE A 111 18.36 33.01 -33.09
C ILE A 111 19.70 32.55 -32.54
N SER A 112 20.73 33.04 -33.21
CA SER A 112 22.14 32.83 -32.96
C SER A 112 22.57 33.36 -31.60
N SER A 113 23.55 32.66 -31.04
CA SER A 113 24.63 33.14 -30.17
C SER A 113 24.65 34.62 -29.81
N ASN A 114 24.76 34.90 -28.51
CA ASN A 114 25.99 35.50 -28.00
C ASN A 114 26.29 35.05 -26.57
N SER A 115 27.54 34.63 -26.44
CA SER A 115 28.25 34.27 -25.22
C SER A 115 28.52 35.49 -24.34
N THR A 116 28.41 35.32 -23.02
CA THR A 116 29.43 35.85 -22.10
C THR A 116 29.45 35.05 -20.80
N SER A 117 30.67 34.68 -20.45
CA SER A 117 31.19 33.90 -19.33
C SER A 117 31.18 34.64 -17.99
N ALA A 118 31.01 33.91 -16.88
CA ALA A 118 31.87 33.96 -15.66
C ALA A 118 31.31 32.96 -14.63
N THR A 119 31.98 31.84 -14.35
CA THR A 119 33.04 31.64 -13.32
C THR A 119 32.50 31.58 -11.89
N ALA A 120 32.91 30.50 -11.22
CA ALA A 120 32.59 30.11 -9.85
C ALA A 120 33.25 30.99 -8.77
N VAL A 121 32.93 30.62 -7.52
CA VAL A 121 33.66 30.80 -6.24
C VAL A 121 33.00 31.79 -5.26
N GLY A 122 32.85 31.35 -4.00
CA GLY A 122 32.95 32.26 -2.86
C GLY A 122 31.95 32.05 -1.71
N THR A 123 32.37 31.27 -0.72
CA THR A 123 31.97 31.34 0.69
C THR A 123 31.94 32.77 1.25
N THR A 124 30.97 33.10 2.13
CA THR A 124 31.22 33.67 3.48
C THR A 124 29.93 33.87 4.27
N SER A 125 30.10 33.77 5.58
CA SER A 125 29.21 33.88 6.74
C SER A 125 28.84 35.31 7.16
N VAL A 126 27.85 35.40 8.08
CA VAL A 126 27.72 36.29 9.28
C VAL A 126 26.49 37.23 9.35
N ALA A 127 25.82 37.15 10.53
CA ALA A 127 24.95 38.08 11.30
C ALA A 127 23.55 38.43 10.74
N LEU A 128 22.43 38.18 11.45
CA LEU A 128 21.92 38.69 12.75
C LEU A 128 21.65 40.20 12.77
N GLU A 129 20.35 40.56 12.77
CA GLU A 129 19.62 41.49 13.67
C GLU A 129 18.30 41.90 12.98
N ASN A 130 17.15 41.45 13.50
CA ASN A 130 16.22 42.17 14.40
C ASN A 130 15.44 43.30 13.72
N GLU A 131 14.13 43.13 13.55
CA GLU A 131 13.16 44.18 13.87
C GLU A 131 11.77 43.59 14.18
N GLU A 132 11.15 44.19 15.20
CA GLU A 132 10.02 43.72 16.00
C GLU A 132 8.66 43.76 15.30
N ALA A 133 7.79 42.85 15.74
CA ALA A 133 6.35 42.87 15.48
C ALA A 133 5.62 43.70 16.55
N THR A 134 4.69 44.56 16.12
CA THR A 134 3.65 45.12 16.99
C THR A 134 2.31 44.47 16.66
N ALA A 135 1.67 43.96 17.71
CA ALA A 135 0.40 43.24 17.70
C ALA A 135 -0.81 44.17 17.56
N GLU A 136 -1.86 43.69 16.89
CA GLU A 136 -3.24 44.00 17.27
C GLU A 136 -4.11 42.74 17.23
N ASP A 137 -5.03 42.74 18.19
CA ASP A 137 -5.87 41.70 18.77
C ASP A 137 -7.03 41.28 17.85
N ASN A 138 -7.32 39.99 17.76
CA ASN A 138 -8.64 39.51 17.33
C ASN A 138 -8.90 38.11 17.90
N THR A 139 -9.60 38.13 19.02
CA THR A 139 -10.12 37.02 19.81
C THR A 139 -11.22 36.27 19.04
N PHE A 140 -11.09 34.95 18.90
CA PHE A 140 -12.19 34.07 18.45
C PHE A 140 -12.84 33.37 19.65
N PRO A 141 -14.14 33.55 19.92
CA PRO A 141 -14.82 32.81 20.97
C PRO A 141 -15.36 31.49 20.43
N THR A 142 -15.05 30.42 21.15
CA THR A 142 -15.75 29.14 21.14
C THR A 142 -17.05 29.28 21.94
N GLY A 143 -18.17 28.77 21.41
CA GLY A 143 -19.44 28.74 22.13
C GLY A 143 -20.57 28.03 21.36
N ASP A 144 -20.90 26.82 21.81
CA ASP A 144 -22.07 26.03 21.39
C ASP A 144 -23.41 26.76 21.60
N THR A 145 -24.25 26.80 20.55
CA THR A 145 -25.69 27.08 20.63
C THR A 145 -26.52 25.97 19.95
N PRO A 146 -27.74 25.70 20.44
CA PRO A 146 -28.41 24.41 20.37
C PRO A 146 -29.09 24.14 19.02
N ALA A 147 -29.27 22.85 18.72
CA ALA A 147 -30.04 22.37 17.57
C ALA A 147 -31.46 22.96 17.56
N VAL A 148 -31.77 23.68 16.49
CA VAL A 148 -33.13 24.12 16.15
C VAL A 148 -33.72 23.06 15.20
N PRO A 149 -34.96 22.58 15.42
CA PRO A 149 -35.57 21.55 14.59
C PRO A 149 -35.89 22.09 13.20
N ILE A 150 -35.56 21.31 12.18
CA ILE A 150 -35.91 21.57 10.79
C ILE A 150 -37.43 21.30 10.65
N PRO A 151 -38.24 22.28 10.18
CA PRO A 151 -39.64 22.06 9.90
C PRO A 151 -39.81 21.05 8.75
N VAL A 152 -40.64 20.05 8.98
CA VAL A 152 -41.20 19.20 7.92
C VAL A 152 -42.42 19.96 7.43
N GLU A 153 -42.32 20.61 6.28
CA GLU A 153 -43.49 21.06 5.53
C GLU A 153 -43.89 19.92 4.58
N GLU A 154 -45.08 19.37 4.85
CA GLU A 154 -45.81 18.48 3.96
C GLU A 154 -46.32 19.34 2.80
N ASP A 155 -45.83 19.09 1.59
CA ASP A 155 -46.42 19.70 0.39
C ASP A 155 -47.09 18.62 -0.47
N ASP A 156 -48.41 18.79 -0.52
CA ASP A 156 -49.42 18.07 -1.29
C ASP A 156 -49.10 18.01 -2.79
N ASP A 157 -49.47 16.86 -3.37
CA ASP A 157 -49.67 16.67 -4.79
C ASP A 157 -50.68 17.72 -5.33
N ASN A 158 -50.28 18.54 -6.30
CA ASN A 158 -50.97 18.77 -7.59
C ASN A 158 -50.59 20.09 -8.29
N ASN A 159 -50.22 19.94 -9.57
CA ASN A 159 -50.50 20.84 -10.70
C ASN A 159 -49.89 22.26 -10.71
N TYR A 160 -48.83 22.43 -11.51
CA TYR A 160 -48.56 23.69 -12.21
C TYR A 160 -48.07 23.40 -13.64
N ASP A 161 -49.00 23.51 -14.60
CA ASP A 161 -48.67 24.05 -15.91
C ASP A 161 -48.39 25.55 -15.75
N ASN A 162 -47.19 26.01 -16.14
CA ASN A 162 -47.04 27.19 -16.99
C ASN A 162 -45.61 27.34 -17.51
N ASP A 163 -45.56 27.58 -18.81
CA ASP A 163 -44.40 27.90 -19.62
C ASP A 163 -43.43 28.89 -18.97
N THR A 164 -42.16 28.49 -18.89
CA THR A 164 -41.05 29.46 -18.99
C THR A 164 -39.88 28.81 -19.72
N LYS A 165 -39.69 29.23 -20.97
CA LYS A 165 -38.52 28.92 -21.78
C LYS A 165 -37.26 29.45 -21.09
N ASN A 166 -36.49 28.57 -20.47
CA ASN A 166 -35.08 28.81 -20.21
C ASN A 166 -34.29 27.57 -20.63
N SER A 167 -33.94 27.53 -21.92
CA SER A 167 -33.08 26.51 -22.53
C SER A 167 -31.65 26.69 -22.06
N GLY A 168 -31.18 25.72 -21.28
CA GLY A 168 -29.77 25.59 -20.90
C GLY A 168 -29.52 24.40 -19.98
N ASN A 169 -30.32 23.33 -20.09
CA ASN A 169 -30.04 22.05 -19.44
C ASN A 169 -29.42 21.13 -20.50
N ASP A 170 -28.10 21.00 -20.50
CA ASP A 170 -27.41 19.88 -21.15
C ASP A 170 -27.69 18.58 -20.37
N LYS A 171 -28.96 18.15 -20.34
CA LYS A 171 -29.29 16.75 -20.11
C LYS A 171 -28.92 16.05 -21.41
N MET A 172 -27.86 15.25 -21.41
CA MET A 172 -27.64 14.28 -22.48
C MET A 172 -28.85 13.35 -22.52
N ASP A 173 -29.79 13.65 -23.41
CA ASP A 173 -30.99 12.86 -23.63
C ASP A 173 -30.57 11.62 -24.45
N ILE A 174 -30.09 10.58 -23.75
CA ILE A 174 -29.78 9.30 -24.37
C ILE A 174 -31.12 8.64 -24.71
N GLN A 175 -31.65 8.91 -25.90
CA GLN A 175 -32.83 8.21 -26.42
C GLN A 175 -32.49 6.71 -26.51
N GLN A 176 -32.95 5.94 -25.52
CA GLN A 176 -32.77 4.50 -25.49
C GLN A 176 -33.79 3.85 -26.42
N ILE A 177 -33.40 3.66 -27.69
CA ILE A 177 -34.26 3.12 -28.76
C ILE A 177 -34.51 1.61 -28.60
N GLN A 178 -33.61 0.90 -27.91
CA GLN A 178 -33.63 -0.56 -27.78
C GLN A 178 -33.76 -1.03 -26.33
N ASP A 179 -34.45 -2.15 -26.11
CA ASP A 179 -34.55 -2.82 -24.82
C ASP A 179 -34.43 -4.35 -24.96
N ASN A 180 -34.47 -5.05 -23.82
CA ASN A 180 -34.29 -6.49 -23.75
C ASN A 180 -35.60 -7.28 -23.66
N ARG A 181 -36.78 -6.68 -23.86
CA ARG A 181 -38.08 -7.35 -23.63
C ARG A 181 -38.32 -8.55 -24.54
N HIS A 182 -37.69 -8.58 -25.72
CA HIS A 182 -37.80 -9.64 -26.72
C HIS A 182 -36.54 -10.53 -26.82
N LEU A 183 -35.53 -10.29 -25.96
CA LEU A 183 -34.33 -11.12 -25.94
C LEU A 183 -34.59 -12.41 -25.15
N VAL A 184 -34.51 -13.56 -25.82
CA VAL A 184 -34.69 -14.88 -25.22
C VAL A 184 -33.35 -15.61 -25.15
N ASP A 185 -33.00 -16.12 -23.97
CA ASP A 185 -31.81 -16.96 -23.78
C ASP A 185 -32.13 -18.43 -24.05
N ASN A 186 -31.94 -18.84 -25.31
CA ASN A 186 -32.17 -20.21 -25.77
C ASN A 186 -30.87 -20.93 -26.18
N ASN A 187 -29.69 -20.37 -25.85
CA ASN A 187 -28.37 -20.83 -26.30
C ASN A 187 -28.18 -20.98 -27.84
N GLN A 188 -29.11 -20.46 -28.65
CA GLN A 188 -29.02 -20.49 -30.13
C GLN A 188 -28.62 -19.12 -30.72
N SER A 189 -28.25 -18.17 -29.87
CA SER A 189 -27.92 -16.79 -30.26
C SER A 189 -26.61 -16.64 -31.03
N GLN A 190 -25.69 -17.61 -30.93
CA GLN A 190 -24.39 -17.60 -31.61
C GLN A 190 -24.35 -18.78 -32.58
N ARG A 191 -24.14 -18.50 -33.87
CA ARG A 191 -24.12 -19.53 -34.93
C ARG A 191 -22.74 -20.17 -35.11
N LEU A 192 -21.67 -19.50 -34.69
CA LEU A 192 -20.31 -20.02 -34.78
C LEU A 192 -20.02 -21.02 -33.66
N ALA A 193 -19.60 -22.24 -34.02
CA ALA A 193 -19.27 -23.29 -33.07
C ALA A 193 -17.91 -23.03 -32.37
N ALA A 194 -17.70 -23.65 -31.20
CA ALA A 194 -16.44 -23.51 -30.46
C ALA A 194 -15.22 -24.03 -31.26
N GLU A 195 -15.40 -25.12 -31.99
CA GLU A 195 -14.35 -25.71 -32.85
C GLU A 195 -13.97 -24.79 -34.00
N GLU A 196 -14.92 -24.05 -34.59
CA GLU A 196 -14.64 -23.07 -35.65
C GLU A 196 -13.81 -21.90 -35.14
N ILE A 197 -14.12 -21.43 -33.93
CA ILE A 197 -13.33 -20.39 -33.24
C ILE A 197 -11.89 -20.87 -32.98
N GLU A 198 -11.72 -22.14 -32.63
CA GLU A 198 -10.41 -22.75 -32.43
C GLU A 198 -9.64 -22.86 -33.75
N ARG A 199 -10.29 -23.34 -34.83
CA ARG A 199 -9.70 -23.37 -36.18
C ARG A 199 -9.24 -21.98 -36.64
N LEU A 200 -10.03 -20.93 -36.37
CA LEU A 200 -9.64 -19.56 -36.68
C LEU A 200 -8.37 -19.14 -35.92
N ARG A 201 -8.26 -19.49 -34.64
CA ARG A 201 -7.06 -19.22 -33.83
C ARG A 201 -5.84 -19.99 -34.33
N GLU A 202 -6.03 -21.25 -34.72
CA GLU A 202 -4.97 -22.11 -35.27
C GLU A 202 -4.49 -21.63 -36.65
N SER A 203 -5.41 -21.12 -37.47
CA SER A 203 -5.09 -20.51 -38.77
C SER A 203 -4.31 -19.19 -38.66
N GLY A 204 -4.16 -18.65 -37.44
CA GLY A 204 -3.47 -17.38 -37.19
C GLY A 204 -4.33 -16.14 -37.47
N ALA A 205 -5.65 -16.28 -37.52
CA ALA A 205 -6.56 -15.14 -37.67
C ALA A 205 -6.34 -14.12 -36.56
N HIS A 206 -6.38 -12.83 -36.91
CA HIS A 206 -6.18 -11.75 -35.95
C HIS A 206 -7.35 -11.67 -34.97
N GLY A 207 -7.08 -11.27 -33.72
CA GLY A 207 -8.09 -11.21 -32.67
C GLY A 207 -9.32 -10.37 -33.02
N SER A 208 -9.12 -9.26 -33.73
CA SER A 208 -10.22 -8.40 -34.22
C SER A 208 -11.14 -9.13 -35.20
N GLN A 209 -10.58 -9.88 -36.16
CA GLN A 209 -11.35 -10.63 -37.15
C GLN A 209 -12.25 -11.68 -36.48
N ILE A 210 -11.75 -12.32 -35.42
CA ILE A 210 -12.55 -13.26 -34.62
C ILE A 210 -13.71 -12.54 -33.92
N VAL A 211 -13.49 -11.33 -33.41
CA VAL A 211 -14.56 -10.52 -32.79
C VAL A 211 -15.60 -10.11 -33.83
N ASP A 212 -15.18 -9.68 -35.02
CA ASP A 212 -16.07 -9.25 -36.10
C ASP A 212 -16.95 -10.43 -36.57
N MET A 213 -16.35 -11.59 -36.83
CA MET A 213 -17.10 -12.81 -37.19
C MET A 213 -18.08 -13.24 -36.11
N LEU A 214 -17.73 -13.07 -34.82
CA LEU A 214 -18.63 -13.37 -33.71
C LEU A 214 -19.83 -12.41 -33.65
N ILE A 215 -19.67 -11.17 -34.10
CA ILE A 215 -20.73 -10.16 -34.17
C ILE A 215 -21.67 -10.49 -35.33
N GLU A 216 -21.13 -10.75 -36.52
CA GLU A 216 -21.89 -11.11 -37.73
C GLU A 216 -22.74 -12.37 -37.51
N ASN A 217 -22.21 -13.35 -36.78
CA ASN A 217 -22.89 -14.62 -36.49
C ASN A 217 -23.80 -14.58 -35.25
N SER A 218 -24.00 -13.41 -34.63
CA SER A 218 -24.87 -13.26 -33.48
C SER A 218 -26.27 -12.77 -33.86
N ALA A 219 -27.27 -13.63 -33.66
CA ALA A 219 -28.67 -13.30 -33.96
C ALA A 219 -29.22 -12.17 -33.07
N THR A 220 -28.71 -12.01 -31.84
CA THR A 220 -29.22 -11.05 -30.85
C THR A 220 -28.39 -9.78 -30.75
N PHE A 221 -27.24 -9.67 -31.44
CA PHE A 221 -26.35 -8.53 -31.26
C PHE A 221 -26.97 -7.20 -31.72
N GLY A 222 -27.67 -7.20 -32.85
CA GLY A 222 -28.32 -5.98 -33.39
C GLY A 222 -29.42 -5.41 -32.50
N GLN A 223 -30.13 -6.27 -31.75
CA GLN A 223 -31.24 -5.90 -30.86
C GLN A 223 -30.78 -5.40 -29.48
N LYS A 224 -29.49 -5.54 -29.14
CA LYS A 224 -28.95 -5.14 -27.85
C LYS A 224 -28.72 -3.64 -27.78
N THR A 225 -29.03 -3.05 -26.63
CA THR A 225 -28.70 -1.65 -26.30
C THR A 225 -27.22 -1.34 -26.54
N ALA A 226 -26.89 -0.08 -26.83
CA ALA A 226 -25.50 0.35 -27.07
C ALA A 226 -24.54 -0.04 -25.93
N PHE A 227 -24.97 0.09 -24.68
CA PHE A 227 -24.18 -0.34 -23.51
C PHE A 227 -23.97 -1.85 -23.47
N SER A 228 -24.99 -2.63 -23.84
CA SER A 228 -24.90 -4.10 -23.91
C SER A 228 -23.99 -4.56 -25.04
N LYS A 229 -24.03 -3.89 -26.21
CA LYS A 229 -23.10 -4.09 -27.33
C LYS A 229 -21.66 -3.82 -26.87
N ALA A 230 -21.40 -2.64 -26.28
CA ALA A 230 -20.06 -2.27 -25.79
C ALA A 230 -19.53 -3.24 -24.72
N LYS A 231 -20.34 -3.62 -23.73
CA LYS A 231 -19.97 -4.60 -22.70
C LYS A 231 -19.64 -5.97 -23.31
N TRP A 232 -20.42 -6.40 -24.29
CA TRP A 232 -20.21 -7.67 -24.98
C TRP A 232 -18.92 -7.64 -25.81
N ILE A 233 -18.66 -6.56 -26.56
CA ILE A 233 -17.45 -6.37 -27.38
C ILE A 233 -16.21 -6.40 -26.48
N ALA A 234 -16.18 -5.59 -25.42
CA ALA A 234 -15.05 -5.55 -24.49
C ALA A 234 -14.70 -6.94 -23.95
N ARG A 235 -15.71 -7.72 -23.55
CA ARG A 235 -15.51 -9.11 -23.10
C ARG A 235 -14.93 -10.01 -24.20
N LYS A 236 -15.33 -9.85 -25.46
CA LYS A 236 -14.78 -10.63 -26.58
C LYS A 236 -13.36 -10.19 -26.93
N GLN A 237 -13.07 -8.89 -26.95
CA GLN A 237 -11.73 -8.36 -27.14
C GLN A 237 -10.78 -8.89 -26.05
N GLN A 238 -11.15 -8.86 -24.76
CA GLN A 238 -10.31 -9.43 -23.70
C GLN A 238 -9.98 -10.91 -23.92
N LYS A 239 -10.90 -11.69 -24.49
CA LYS A 239 -10.72 -13.13 -24.72
C LYS A 239 -9.98 -13.47 -26.01
N HIS A 240 -10.19 -12.70 -27.08
CA HIS A 240 -9.74 -13.02 -28.44
C HIS A 240 -8.63 -12.10 -28.96
N GLN A 241 -8.50 -10.90 -28.40
CA GLN A 241 -7.45 -9.93 -28.67
C GLN A 241 -6.80 -9.46 -27.35
N PRO A 242 -6.17 -10.37 -26.58
CA PRO A 242 -5.61 -10.01 -25.29
C PRO A 242 -4.42 -9.06 -25.45
N ARG A 243 -4.49 -7.92 -24.76
CA ARG A 243 -3.43 -6.92 -24.66
C ARG A 243 -2.95 -6.79 -23.21
N CYS A 244 -1.71 -6.38 -23.02
CA CYS A 244 -1.17 -5.98 -21.73
C CYS A 244 -0.35 -4.69 -21.83
N ARG A 245 -0.29 -3.94 -20.74
CA ARG A 245 0.52 -2.73 -20.61
C ARG A 245 1.77 -3.06 -19.82
N VAL A 246 2.92 -2.58 -20.28
CA VAL A 246 4.16 -2.70 -19.52
C VAL A 246 4.22 -1.61 -18.46
N ILE A 247 4.25 -2.01 -17.20
CA ILE A 247 4.28 -1.12 -16.04
C ILE A 247 5.63 -1.24 -15.33
N ARG A 248 6.14 -0.10 -14.87
CA ARG A 248 7.35 -0.01 -14.07
C ARG A 248 7.12 -0.58 -12.67
N CYS A 249 8.07 -1.33 -12.13
CA CYS A 249 8.06 -1.71 -10.72
C CYS A 249 8.28 -0.48 -9.81
N THR A 250 7.22 -0.06 -9.12
CA THR A 250 7.19 0.98 -8.09
C THR A 250 6.57 0.39 -6.81
N PRO A 251 6.62 1.06 -5.65
CA PRO A 251 6.05 0.50 -4.42
C PRO A 251 4.56 0.24 -4.55
N LEU A 252 3.85 1.16 -5.21
CA LEU A 252 2.43 1.04 -5.55
C LEU A 252 2.17 -0.23 -6.37
N THR A 253 2.78 -0.33 -7.55
CA THR A 253 2.48 -1.39 -8.52
C THR A 253 2.97 -2.76 -8.04
N VAL A 254 4.08 -2.82 -7.30
CA VAL A 254 4.59 -4.08 -6.72
C VAL A 254 3.64 -4.57 -5.63
N CYS A 255 3.20 -3.67 -4.74
CA CYS A 255 2.23 -4.01 -3.70
C CYS A 255 0.91 -4.48 -4.33
N GLU A 256 0.37 -3.73 -5.29
CA GLU A 256 -0.87 -4.04 -6.01
C GLU A 256 -0.79 -5.42 -6.71
N ALA A 257 0.28 -5.69 -7.46
CA ALA A 257 0.47 -6.96 -8.18
C ALA A 257 0.52 -8.19 -7.24
N ILE A 258 1.17 -8.03 -6.08
CA ILE A 258 1.25 -9.10 -5.09
C ILE A 258 -0.06 -9.22 -4.31
N PHE A 259 -0.73 -8.12 -4.00
CA PHE A 259 -2.05 -8.12 -3.36
C PHE A 259 -3.09 -8.82 -4.23
N GLN A 260 -3.15 -8.52 -5.53
CA GLN A 260 -4.09 -9.16 -6.46
C GLN A 260 -3.83 -10.66 -6.63
N SER A 261 -2.57 -11.10 -6.60
CA SER A 261 -2.23 -12.51 -6.84
C SER A 261 -2.16 -13.37 -5.57
N ARG A 262 -1.65 -12.81 -4.46
CA ARG A 262 -1.36 -13.52 -3.20
C ARG A 262 -1.48 -12.56 -1.99
N PRO A 263 -2.68 -12.06 -1.67
CA PRO A 263 -2.85 -11.01 -0.65
C PRO A 263 -2.38 -11.43 0.76
N ARG A 264 -2.55 -12.70 1.11
CA ARG A 264 -2.06 -13.28 2.39
C ARG A 264 -0.55 -13.20 2.58
N THR A 265 0.22 -13.11 1.50
CA THR A 265 1.69 -12.92 1.60
C THR A 265 2.07 -11.51 2.05
N LEU A 266 1.15 -10.55 1.93
CA LEU A 266 1.27 -9.18 2.43
C LEU A 266 0.48 -8.95 3.71
N LEU A 267 0.03 -10.00 4.41
CA LEU A 267 -0.86 -9.86 5.57
C LEU A 267 -2.15 -9.09 5.22
N ASN A 268 -2.61 -9.23 3.97
CA ASN A 268 -3.72 -8.45 3.40
C ASN A 268 -3.52 -6.92 3.45
N MET A 269 -2.27 -6.44 3.57
CA MET A 269 -1.89 -5.05 3.39
C MET A 269 -2.11 -4.64 1.93
N ARG A 270 -2.96 -3.64 1.73
CA ARG A 270 -3.23 -3.01 0.43
C ARG A 270 -2.26 -1.86 0.16
N GLU A 271 -2.15 -1.46 -1.10
CA GLU A 271 -1.27 -0.39 -1.55
C GLU A 271 -1.55 1.00 -0.94
N ASP A 272 -2.81 1.30 -0.59
CA ASP A 272 -3.18 2.52 0.15
C ASP A 272 -2.65 2.47 1.59
N SER A 273 -2.79 1.33 2.27
CA SER A 273 -2.20 1.09 3.60
C SER A 273 -0.67 1.24 3.55
N LEU A 274 -0.01 0.71 2.52
CA LEU A 274 1.44 0.91 2.32
C LEU A 274 1.77 2.41 2.16
N GLY A 275 0.98 3.15 1.39
CA GLY A 275 1.12 4.59 1.24
C GLY A 275 0.99 5.36 2.56
N GLN A 276 0.04 4.95 3.41
CA GLN A 276 -0.12 5.48 4.76
C GLN A 276 1.06 5.15 5.65
N ILE A 277 1.56 3.91 5.63
CA ILE A 277 2.73 3.50 6.42
C ILE A 277 3.94 4.39 6.11
N LEU A 278 4.23 4.60 4.83
CA LEU A 278 5.36 5.44 4.40
C LEU A 278 5.18 6.91 4.80
N SER A 279 3.94 7.40 4.86
CA SER A 279 3.63 8.79 5.17
C SER A 279 3.64 9.04 6.68
N TYR A 280 3.00 8.17 7.47
CA TYR A 280 2.98 8.28 8.94
C TYR A 280 4.35 8.03 9.58
N ALA A 281 5.19 7.18 8.97
CA ALA A 281 6.56 6.98 9.43
C ALA A 281 7.50 8.13 9.01
N ASN A 282 6.99 9.16 8.32
CA ASN A 282 7.75 10.31 7.84
C ASN A 282 9.01 9.93 7.05
N ILE A 283 8.88 8.95 6.14
CA ILE A 283 10.01 8.40 5.40
C ILE A 283 10.52 9.44 4.39
N SER A 284 11.78 9.84 4.57
CA SER A 284 12.45 10.84 3.75
C SER A 284 13.92 10.51 3.53
N ALA A 285 14.54 11.15 2.54
CA ALA A 285 15.96 10.99 2.23
C ALA A 285 16.82 11.39 3.45
N GLY A 286 17.75 10.53 3.85
CA GLY A 286 18.65 10.76 4.99
C GLY A 286 18.21 10.11 6.31
N CYS A 287 16.95 9.64 6.40
CA CYS A 287 16.47 8.93 7.58
C CYS A 287 17.24 7.64 7.86
N GLN A 288 17.31 7.24 9.13
CA GLN A 288 17.61 5.88 9.56
C GLN A 288 16.31 5.22 10.01
N VAL A 289 15.83 4.23 9.28
CA VAL A 289 14.56 3.55 9.56
C VAL A 289 14.85 2.15 10.06
N LEU A 290 14.27 1.77 11.20
CA LEU A 290 14.28 0.39 11.68
C LEU A 290 12.98 -0.28 11.24
N VAL A 291 13.09 -1.29 10.38
CA VAL A 291 11.92 -2.00 9.84
C VAL A 291 11.98 -3.48 10.21
N PHE A 292 10.84 -4.00 10.67
CA PHE A 292 10.63 -5.44 10.76
C PHE A 292 9.37 -5.80 10.00
N GLU A 293 9.52 -6.58 8.92
CA GLU A 293 8.42 -6.97 8.06
C GLU A 293 8.37 -8.47 7.78
N GLN A 294 7.16 -8.95 7.46
CA GLN A 294 6.90 -10.29 6.94
C GLN A 294 6.03 -10.23 5.66
N CYS A 295 6.23 -9.19 4.85
CA CYS A 295 5.50 -8.93 3.60
C CYS A 295 6.39 -9.13 2.36
N MET A 296 7.22 -10.17 2.39
CA MET A 296 8.13 -10.54 1.29
C MET A 296 9.07 -9.41 0.83
N GLY A 297 9.47 -8.47 1.67
CA GLY A 297 10.40 -7.41 1.25
C GLY A 297 9.72 -6.23 0.57
N VAL A 298 8.39 -6.22 0.47
CA VAL A 298 7.64 -5.14 -0.19
C VAL A 298 7.81 -3.85 0.58
N VAL A 299 7.77 -3.88 1.92
CA VAL A 299 7.90 -2.68 2.76
C VAL A 299 9.33 -2.15 2.71
N THR A 300 10.33 -3.02 2.81
CA THR A 300 11.76 -2.67 2.76
C THR A 300 12.14 -2.06 1.42
N GLY A 301 11.66 -2.64 0.31
CA GLY A 301 11.86 -2.08 -1.03
C GLY A 301 11.21 -0.70 -1.18
N ALA A 302 9.99 -0.53 -0.64
CA ALA A 302 9.28 0.74 -0.65
C ALA A 302 10.01 1.84 0.14
N LEU A 303 10.54 1.51 1.32
CA LEU A 303 11.36 2.40 2.13
C LEU A 303 12.63 2.81 1.39
N ALA A 304 13.38 1.85 0.86
CA ALA A 304 14.63 2.11 0.14
C ALA A 304 14.42 3.01 -1.08
N GLN A 305 13.38 2.75 -1.87
CA GLN A 305 13.04 3.56 -3.04
C GLN A 305 12.58 4.97 -2.65
N ARG A 306 11.78 5.12 -1.59
CA ARG A 306 11.34 6.45 -1.11
C ARG A 306 12.49 7.29 -0.56
N MET A 307 13.49 6.65 0.04
CA MET A 307 14.70 7.30 0.55
C MET A 307 15.73 7.63 -0.55
N GLY A 308 15.59 7.05 -1.75
CA GLY A 308 16.46 7.34 -2.90
C GLY A 308 17.95 7.02 -2.67
N GLY A 309 18.26 6.11 -1.74
CA GLY A 309 19.64 5.74 -1.39
C GLY A 309 20.32 6.62 -0.34
N TYR A 310 19.64 7.63 0.20
CA TYR A 310 20.16 8.48 1.27
C TYR A 310 19.67 7.99 2.63
N GLY A 311 20.59 7.71 3.55
CA GLY A 311 20.27 7.20 4.88
C GLY A 311 20.49 5.69 5.00
N LYS A 312 19.77 5.03 5.92
CA LYS A 312 19.87 3.57 6.14
C LYS A 312 18.51 2.96 6.43
N VAL A 313 18.18 1.86 5.75
CA VAL A 313 17.04 0.99 6.09
C VAL A 313 17.60 -0.20 6.87
N LEU A 314 17.51 -0.15 8.20
CA LEU A 314 17.88 -1.26 9.07
C LEU A 314 16.76 -2.31 9.04
N SER A 315 16.89 -3.28 8.14
CA SER A 315 15.89 -4.33 7.91
C SER A 315 16.17 -5.54 8.78
N ILE A 316 15.27 -5.78 9.72
CA ILE A 316 15.31 -6.94 10.60
C ILE A 316 14.86 -8.19 9.82
N TYR A 317 15.64 -9.26 9.91
CA TYR A 317 15.28 -10.57 9.38
C TYR A 317 15.41 -11.65 10.45
N THR A 318 14.66 -12.73 10.28
CA THR A 318 14.71 -13.92 11.13
C THR A 318 15.35 -15.10 10.38
N GLY A 319 16.03 -15.98 11.12
CA GLY A 319 16.71 -17.15 10.56
C GLY A 319 18.11 -16.83 10.02
N GLN A 320 18.67 -17.74 9.22
CA GLN A 320 20.08 -17.66 8.81
C GLN A 320 20.37 -16.55 7.80
N GLN A 321 19.39 -16.18 6.96
CA GLN A 321 19.55 -15.15 5.92
C GLN A 321 18.20 -14.48 5.61
N PRO A 322 18.21 -13.23 5.09
CA PRO A 322 16.99 -12.57 4.62
C PRO A 322 16.29 -13.40 3.52
N THR A 323 15.01 -13.72 3.72
CA THR A 323 14.27 -14.65 2.84
C THR A 323 13.69 -13.98 1.60
N PHE A 324 13.68 -12.65 1.52
CA PHE A 324 12.96 -11.88 0.50
C PHE A 324 13.84 -11.06 -0.46
N LEU A 325 15.10 -11.47 -0.65
CA LEU A 325 16.04 -10.83 -1.59
C LEU A 325 15.54 -10.82 -3.05
N GLU A 326 14.73 -11.81 -3.43
CA GLU A 326 14.13 -11.87 -4.77
C GLU A 326 13.20 -10.69 -5.00
N MET A 327 12.37 -10.33 -4.02
CA MET A 327 11.44 -9.19 -4.16
C MET A 327 12.19 -7.87 -4.22
N ILE A 328 13.23 -7.70 -3.40
CA ILE A 328 14.08 -6.50 -3.45
C ILE A 328 14.69 -6.32 -4.84
N SER A 329 15.05 -7.42 -5.51
CA SER A 329 15.56 -7.37 -6.88
C SER A 329 14.49 -6.90 -7.88
N ARG A 330 13.20 -7.19 -7.64
CA ARG A 330 12.09 -6.80 -8.52
C ARG A 330 11.80 -5.30 -8.51
N TYR A 331 12.23 -4.57 -7.49
CA TYR A 331 12.07 -3.12 -7.40
C TYR A 331 12.96 -2.34 -8.38
N ASN A 332 13.93 -2.98 -9.04
CA ASN A 332 14.96 -2.32 -9.85
C ASN A 332 15.64 -1.16 -9.10
N LEU A 333 15.94 -1.37 -7.82
CA LEU A 333 16.65 -0.40 -7.03
C LEU A 333 17.99 -0.06 -7.68
N SER A 334 18.32 1.22 -7.73
CA SER A 334 19.65 1.70 -8.05
C SER A 334 20.67 1.14 -7.05
N PHE A 335 21.94 1.18 -7.43
CA PHE A 335 23.02 0.75 -6.54
C PHE A 335 22.98 1.46 -5.17
N ALA A 336 22.69 2.76 -5.15
CA ALA A 336 22.60 3.54 -3.91
C ALA A 336 21.41 3.11 -3.04
N GLU A 337 20.23 2.94 -3.64
CA GLU A 337 19.03 2.46 -2.93
C GLU A 337 19.26 1.06 -2.36
N GLN A 338 19.80 0.13 -3.16
CA GLN A 338 20.11 -1.22 -2.68
C GLN A 338 21.16 -1.20 -1.57
N PHE A 339 22.19 -0.35 -1.69
CA PHE A 339 23.23 -0.22 -0.68
C PHE A 339 22.72 0.41 0.63
N SER A 340 21.63 1.19 0.59
CA SER A 340 21.01 1.77 1.80
C SER A 340 20.36 0.71 2.71
N ILE A 341 20.02 -0.47 2.18
CA ILE A 341 19.41 -1.57 2.93
C ILE A 341 20.48 -2.31 3.74
N LYS A 342 20.35 -2.29 5.07
CA LYS A 342 21.25 -2.96 6.01
C LYS A 342 20.49 -4.04 6.76
N TRP A 343 20.85 -5.30 6.51
CA TRP A 343 20.29 -6.48 7.17
C TRP A 343 20.76 -6.58 8.62
N VAL A 344 19.81 -6.69 9.55
CA VAL A 344 20.02 -6.85 10.98
C VAL A 344 19.34 -8.16 11.41
N HIS A 345 20.04 -9.03 12.14
CA HIS A 345 19.41 -10.26 12.62
C HIS A 345 18.48 -9.96 13.80
N SER A 346 17.34 -10.63 13.88
CA SER A 346 16.36 -10.42 14.96
C SER A 346 16.95 -10.67 16.36
N GLY A 347 17.93 -11.56 16.48
CA GLY A 347 18.64 -11.83 17.72
C GLY A 347 19.43 -10.62 18.27
N ASP A 348 19.88 -9.70 17.40
CA ASP A 348 20.57 -8.48 17.85
C ASP A 348 19.62 -7.42 18.42
N VAL A 349 18.32 -7.54 18.08
CA VAL A 349 17.27 -6.61 18.51
C VAL A 349 16.55 -7.14 19.74
N PHE A 350 16.15 -8.42 19.70
CA PHE A 350 15.29 -9.07 20.70
C PHE A 350 16.03 -10.06 21.61
N GLY A 351 17.31 -10.33 21.39
CA GLY A 351 18.07 -11.29 22.19
C GLY A 351 18.36 -10.78 23.61
N ASP A 352 18.27 -11.68 24.58
CA ASP A 352 18.59 -11.37 25.98
C ASP A 352 20.08 -11.03 26.14
N LYS A 353 20.36 -9.83 26.66
CA LYS A 353 21.73 -9.41 27.05
C LYS A 353 22.33 -10.29 28.16
N ASN A 354 21.53 -11.12 28.82
CA ASN A 354 21.97 -11.99 29.93
C ASN A 354 22.61 -13.31 29.48
N THR A 355 22.48 -13.71 28.21
CA THR A 355 23.18 -14.92 27.70
C THR A 355 24.63 -14.61 27.30
N SER A 356 25.02 -13.33 27.21
CA SER A 356 26.43 -12.89 27.13
C SER A 356 27.05 -12.71 28.51
N ASN A 357 27.06 -13.78 29.31
CA ASN A 357 28.05 -13.93 30.40
C ASN A 357 29.44 -14.31 29.87
N ASN A 358 29.57 -14.49 28.55
CA ASN A 358 30.82 -14.20 27.87
C ASN A 358 30.85 -12.69 27.68
N LYS A 359 31.79 -12.02 28.36
CA LYS A 359 32.21 -10.64 28.09
C LYS A 359 31.97 -10.36 26.61
N SER A 360 31.14 -9.37 26.29
CA SER A 360 31.22 -8.73 24.99
C SER A 360 32.65 -8.24 24.87
N ASP A 361 33.51 -9.02 24.21
CA ASP A 361 34.81 -8.58 23.77
C ASP A 361 34.51 -7.43 22.81
N GLU A 362 34.44 -6.19 23.32
CA GLU A 362 34.53 -4.98 22.50
C GLU A 362 35.88 -4.94 21.74
N SER A 363 36.79 -5.86 22.06
CA SER A 363 38.03 -6.20 21.37
C SER A 363 37.94 -7.34 20.36
N ALA A 364 36.76 -7.96 20.15
CA ALA A 364 36.60 -8.99 19.14
C ALA A 364 36.75 -8.35 17.76
N ILE A 365 37.84 -8.71 17.10
CA ILE A 365 38.19 -8.21 15.79
C ILE A 365 37.17 -8.76 14.78
N ASP A 366 36.48 -7.86 14.06
CA ASP A 366 35.64 -8.25 12.93
C ASP A 366 36.56 -8.70 11.77
N GLU A 367 36.89 -9.98 11.76
CA GLU A 367 37.76 -10.61 10.77
C GLU A 367 37.21 -10.42 9.35
N GLU A 368 35.89 -10.51 9.16
CA GLU A 368 35.27 -10.33 7.85
C GLU A 368 35.45 -8.89 7.35
N LYS A 369 35.28 -7.90 8.23
CA LYS A 369 35.54 -6.51 7.90
C LYS A 369 37.02 -6.26 7.61
N GLN A 370 37.93 -6.81 8.40
CA GLN A 370 39.38 -6.67 8.16
C GLN A 370 39.79 -7.30 6.82
N GLU A 371 39.30 -8.50 6.51
CA GLU A 371 39.51 -9.12 5.20
C GLU A 371 39.00 -8.21 4.07
N ARG A 372 37.82 -7.61 4.26
CA ARG A 372 37.17 -6.71 3.30
C ARG A 372 37.94 -5.41 3.11
N GLU A 373 38.49 -4.82 4.17
CA GLU A 373 39.31 -3.62 4.11
C GLU A 373 40.71 -3.89 3.54
N GLY A 374 41.23 -5.11 3.72
CA GLY A 374 42.46 -5.57 3.07
C GLY A 374 42.33 -5.84 1.57
N LEU A 375 41.10 -5.89 1.03
CA LEU A 375 40.85 -6.08 -0.40
C LEU A 375 41.08 -4.76 -1.16
N HIS A 376 42.23 -4.66 -1.84
CA HIS A 376 42.54 -3.52 -2.72
C HIS A 376 42.12 -3.78 -4.18
N TRP A 377 41.71 -2.72 -4.87
CA TRP A 377 41.51 -2.74 -6.32
C TRP A 377 42.73 -2.12 -7.03
N PRO A 378 43.24 -2.69 -8.14
CA PRO A 378 42.81 -3.94 -8.77
C PRO A 378 43.22 -5.16 -7.94
N CYS A 379 42.32 -6.14 -7.81
CA CYS A 379 42.62 -7.40 -7.14
C CYS A 379 43.29 -8.35 -8.16
N PRO A 380 44.58 -8.71 -7.97
CA PRO A 380 45.27 -9.58 -8.91
C PRO A 380 44.62 -10.96 -8.96
N LEU A 381 44.50 -11.51 -10.17
CA LEU A 381 44.02 -12.88 -10.37
C LEU A 381 45.00 -13.86 -9.74
N GLN A 382 44.51 -14.74 -8.87
CA GLN A 382 45.30 -15.86 -8.34
C GLN A 382 45.72 -16.81 -9.48
N ASP A 383 46.85 -17.49 -9.33
CA ASP A 383 47.45 -18.30 -10.40
C ASP A 383 46.53 -19.43 -10.87
N HIS A 384 45.81 -20.09 -9.96
CA HIS A 384 44.81 -21.09 -10.34
C HIS A 384 43.71 -20.51 -11.25
N THR A 385 43.35 -19.24 -11.06
CA THR A 385 42.34 -18.54 -11.86
C THR A 385 42.90 -18.18 -13.24
N ARG A 386 44.18 -17.77 -13.32
CA ARG A 386 44.87 -17.54 -14.60
C ARG A 386 44.96 -18.82 -15.42
N GLN A 387 45.39 -19.92 -14.80
CA GLN A 387 45.45 -21.23 -15.44
C GLN A 387 44.06 -21.71 -15.91
N TYR A 388 43.00 -21.42 -15.14
CA TYR A 388 41.63 -21.74 -15.56
C TYR A 388 41.19 -20.91 -16.79
N LEU A 389 41.56 -19.63 -16.85
CA LEU A 389 41.29 -18.75 -18.00
C LEU A 389 42.03 -19.18 -19.27
N GLU A 390 43.21 -19.78 -19.14
CA GLU A 390 43.96 -20.35 -20.26
C GLU A 390 43.26 -21.60 -20.83
N LYS A 391 42.62 -22.40 -19.97
CA LYS A 391 41.85 -23.60 -20.37
C LYS A 391 40.52 -23.28 -21.05
N LEU A 392 39.98 -22.07 -20.88
CA LEU A 392 38.75 -21.64 -21.56
C LEU A 392 39.02 -21.34 -23.03
N GLY A 393 38.23 -21.93 -23.93
CA GLY A 393 38.44 -21.82 -25.38
C GLY A 393 37.88 -20.54 -25.99
N SER A 394 36.70 -20.08 -25.54
CA SER A 394 36.03 -18.91 -26.12
C SER A 394 36.29 -17.62 -25.35
N VAL A 395 36.51 -16.50 -26.07
CA VAL A 395 36.63 -15.15 -25.47
C VAL A 395 35.37 -14.78 -24.69
N GLN A 396 34.19 -15.22 -25.15
CA GLN A 396 32.92 -14.94 -24.46
C GLN A 396 32.85 -15.64 -23.11
N GLU A 397 33.28 -16.89 -23.03
CA GLU A 397 33.32 -17.65 -21.76
C GLU A 397 34.29 -17.01 -20.76
N LYS A 398 35.44 -16.52 -21.24
CA LYS A 398 36.39 -15.78 -20.40
C LYS A 398 35.77 -14.50 -19.85
N ARG A 399 35.07 -13.73 -20.70
CA ARG A 399 34.35 -12.51 -20.28
C ARG A 399 33.27 -12.81 -19.25
N ASP A 400 32.42 -13.81 -19.49
CA ASP A 400 31.35 -14.18 -18.59
C ASP A 400 31.87 -14.68 -17.24
N PHE A 401 32.96 -15.46 -17.26
CA PHE A 401 33.64 -15.92 -16.05
C PHE A 401 34.19 -14.74 -15.23
N LEU A 402 34.92 -13.83 -15.88
CA LEU A 402 35.46 -12.62 -15.24
C LEU A 402 34.34 -11.73 -14.71
N ALA A 403 33.27 -11.51 -15.46
CA ALA A 403 32.11 -10.72 -15.03
C ALA A 403 31.44 -11.32 -13.78
N LYS A 404 31.24 -12.64 -13.74
CA LYS A 404 30.73 -13.34 -12.54
C LYS A 404 31.65 -13.17 -11.34
N ARG A 405 32.97 -13.25 -11.55
CA ARG A 405 33.97 -13.06 -10.49
C ARG A 405 33.98 -11.62 -9.98
N CYS A 406 33.99 -10.63 -10.87
CA CYS A 406 33.88 -9.21 -10.53
C CYS A 406 32.59 -8.91 -9.75
N SER A 407 31.45 -9.49 -10.15
CA SER A 407 30.19 -9.37 -9.40
C SER A 407 30.25 -9.96 -7.99
N ARG A 408 30.91 -11.11 -7.81
CA ARG A 408 31.12 -11.71 -6.47
C ARG A 408 32.05 -10.85 -5.62
N PHE A 409 33.11 -10.34 -6.23
CA PHE A 409 34.08 -9.46 -5.58
C PHE A 409 33.43 -8.13 -5.12
N ALA A 410 32.68 -7.48 -6.02
CA ALA A 410 31.91 -6.27 -5.69
C ALA A 410 30.93 -6.53 -4.55
N ARG A 411 30.22 -7.68 -4.55
CA ARG A 411 29.34 -8.06 -3.44
C ARG A 411 30.09 -8.25 -2.12
N LYS A 412 31.29 -8.85 -2.14
CA LYS A 412 32.12 -9.00 -0.93
C LYS A 412 32.56 -7.63 -0.40
N LEU A 413 32.89 -6.67 -1.28
CA LEU A 413 33.23 -5.29 -0.93
C LEU A 413 32.07 -4.48 -0.35
N THR A 414 30.85 -4.70 -0.84
CA THR A 414 29.68 -3.88 -0.45
C THR A 414 28.84 -4.49 0.66
N ARG A 415 28.97 -5.80 0.93
CA ARG A 415 28.24 -6.49 2.00
C ARG A 415 28.78 -6.03 3.35
N HIS A 416 27.88 -5.58 4.22
CA HIS A 416 28.20 -5.28 5.62
C HIS A 416 28.21 -6.54 6.49
N THR A 417 29.00 -6.52 7.56
CA THR A 417 29.11 -7.62 8.52
C THR A 417 28.00 -7.55 9.57
N ALA A 418 27.81 -8.62 10.34
CA ALA A 418 26.82 -8.64 11.43
C ALA A 418 27.19 -7.61 12.53
N GLU A 419 28.47 -7.55 12.91
CA GLU A 419 29.02 -6.60 13.87
C GLU A 419 28.83 -5.15 13.41
N GLU A 420 29.00 -4.86 12.11
CA GLU A 420 28.69 -3.53 11.56
C GLU A 420 27.21 -3.17 11.70
N ALA A 421 26.32 -4.10 11.38
CA ALA A 421 24.89 -3.92 11.53
C ALA A 421 24.51 -3.63 12.98
N LYS A 422 25.05 -4.42 13.92
CA LYS A 422 24.88 -4.23 15.36
C LYS A 422 25.44 -2.88 15.83
N SER A 423 26.58 -2.45 15.29
CA SER A 423 27.17 -1.15 15.61
C SER A 423 26.26 0.00 15.18
N TRP A 424 25.60 -0.08 14.02
CA TRP A 424 24.68 0.96 13.54
C TRP A 424 23.43 1.06 14.41
N LEU A 425 22.90 -0.08 14.86
CA LEU A 425 21.74 -0.13 15.74
C LEU A 425 21.99 0.59 17.08
N HIS A 426 23.20 0.49 17.63
CA HIS A 426 23.56 1.08 18.93
C HIS A 426 24.18 2.48 18.83
N ARG A 427 24.89 2.79 17.75
CA ARG A 427 25.60 4.07 17.58
C ARG A 427 24.65 5.25 17.40
N ARG A 428 23.53 5.03 16.69
CA ARG A 428 22.55 6.07 16.39
C ARG A 428 21.15 5.47 16.50
N GLN A 429 20.28 6.16 17.24
CA GLN A 429 18.86 5.81 17.28
C GLN A 429 18.19 6.12 15.93
N SER A 430 17.24 5.28 15.55
CA SER A 430 16.49 5.39 14.29
C SER A 430 15.50 6.54 14.36
N ASP A 431 15.26 7.19 13.22
CA ASP A 431 14.31 8.29 13.05
C ASP A 431 12.87 7.80 12.82
N ALA A 432 12.68 6.50 12.53
CA ALA A 432 11.37 5.89 12.44
C ALA A 432 11.43 4.37 12.72
N ILE A 433 10.32 3.82 13.25
CA ILE A 433 10.06 2.38 13.28
C ILE A 433 8.89 2.04 12.35
N VAL A 434 9.06 0.99 11.55
CA VAL A 434 7.99 0.40 10.75
C VAL A 434 7.87 -1.08 11.09
N LEU A 435 6.69 -1.50 11.56
CA LEU A 435 6.41 -2.86 12.00
C LEU A 435 5.25 -3.47 11.22
N VAL A 436 5.51 -4.54 10.47
CA VAL A 436 4.53 -5.22 9.61
C VAL A 436 4.73 -6.75 9.73
N VAL A 437 4.32 -7.33 10.85
CA VAL A 437 4.66 -8.73 11.22
C VAL A 437 3.43 -9.57 11.55
N ARG A 438 3.60 -10.90 11.54
CA ARG A 438 2.60 -11.87 12.05
C ARG A 438 2.76 -12.16 13.55
N TYR A 439 3.84 -11.66 14.16
CA TYR A 439 4.07 -11.79 15.60
C TYR A 439 3.14 -10.86 16.37
N ASP A 440 3.11 -11.03 17.69
CA ASP A 440 2.42 -10.09 18.56
C ASP A 440 3.00 -8.67 18.39
N PRO A 441 2.18 -7.67 17.98
CA PRO A 441 2.67 -6.32 17.72
C PRO A 441 3.15 -5.62 18.98
N THR A 442 2.58 -5.95 20.14
CA THR A 442 2.89 -5.29 21.42
C THR A 442 4.31 -5.58 21.86
N GLU A 443 4.64 -6.86 22.08
CA GLU A 443 5.98 -7.28 22.52
C GLU A 443 7.05 -6.90 21.50
N THR A 444 6.73 -7.05 20.21
CA THR A 444 7.67 -6.72 19.14
C THR A 444 7.97 -5.22 19.10
N LEU A 445 6.94 -4.37 19.22
CA LEU A 445 7.15 -2.92 19.27
C LEU A 445 7.94 -2.53 20.52
N LEU A 446 7.59 -3.06 21.70
CA LEU A 446 8.28 -2.76 22.95
C LEU A 446 9.77 -3.14 22.89
N GLY A 447 10.12 -4.25 22.26
CA GLY A 447 11.51 -4.65 22.03
C GLY A 447 12.26 -3.75 21.05
N MET A 448 11.56 -3.13 20.08
CA MET A 448 12.17 -2.22 19.10
C MET A 448 12.27 -0.77 19.59
N LEU A 449 11.35 -0.32 20.45
CA LEU A 449 11.28 1.07 20.93
C LEU A 449 12.58 1.63 21.50
N PRO A 450 13.44 0.89 22.23
CA PRO A 450 14.73 1.40 22.71
C PRO A 450 15.63 1.98 21.61
N TYR A 451 15.52 1.46 20.39
CA TYR A 451 16.32 1.85 19.23
C TYR A 451 15.74 3.03 18.44
N LEU A 452 14.55 3.53 18.78
CA LEU A 452 13.92 4.71 18.18
C LEU A 452 14.33 5.98 18.92
N ALA A 453 14.59 7.08 18.21
CA ALA A 453 14.91 8.35 18.84
C ALA A 453 13.65 8.96 19.49
N PRO A 454 13.77 9.78 20.55
CA PRO A 454 12.65 10.57 21.04
C PRO A 454 12.07 11.48 19.93
N SER A 455 10.79 11.84 20.04
CA SER A 455 10.08 12.66 19.05
C SER A 455 10.00 12.04 17.64
N SER A 456 10.33 10.76 17.50
CA SER A 456 10.29 10.05 16.22
C SER A 456 9.02 9.20 16.08
N PRO A 457 8.44 9.10 14.88
CA PRO A 457 7.25 8.30 14.64
C PRO A 457 7.54 6.80 14.65
N PHE A 458 6.56 6.03 15.08
CA PHE A 458 6.48 4.60 14.78
C PHE A 458 5.14 4.28 14.12
N VAL A 459 5.16 3.26 13.27
CA VAL A 459 3.99 2.77 12.57
C VAL A 459 3.95 1.26 12.71
N VAL A 460 2.82 0.75 13.19
CA VAL A 460 2.53 -0.68 13.30
C VAL A 460 1.32 -1.02 12.46
N PHE A 461 1.51 -1.95 11.52
CA PHE A 461 0.44 -2.52 10.72
C PHE A 461 0.02 -3.88 11.26
N CYS A 462 -1.29 -4.13 11.31
CA CYS A 462 -1.84 -5.46 11.56
C CYS A 462 -3.09 -5.68 10.70
N GLU A 463 -3.33 -6.92 10.30
CA GLU A 463 -4.57 -7.30 9.61
C GLU A 463 -5.81 -7.10 10.51
N TYR A 464 -5.64 -7.27 11.82
CA TYR A 464 -6.71 -7.25 12.82
C TYR A 464 -6.57 -6.03 13.74
N MET A 465 -7.69 -5.50 14.20
CA MET A 465 -7.73 -4.29 15.03
C MET A 465 -7.41 -4.60 16.50
N GLU A 466 -7.81 -5.76 16.99
CA GLU A 466 -7.75 -6.18 18.39
C GLU A 466 -6.31 -6.21 18.94
N PRO A 467 -5.30 -6.77 18.23
CA PRO A 467 -3.91 -6.73 18.69
C PRO A 467 -3.36 -5.30 18.77
N LEU A 468 -3.81 -4.41 17.88
CA LEU A 468 -3.40 -3.01 17.91
C LEU A 468 -4.07 -2.25 19.06
N ALA A 469 -5.30 -2.60 19.43
CA ALA A 469 -5.99 -2.02 20.57
C ALA A 469 -5.27 -2.37 21.90
N GLU A 470 -4.80 -3.62 22.03
CA GLU A 470 -3.96 -4.02 23.17
C GLU A 470 -2.64 -3.25 23.20
N CYS A 471 -1.94 -3.20 22.05
CA CYS A 471 -0.69 -2.45 21.91
C CYS A 471 -0.88 -0.96 22.27
N PHE A 472 -1.96 -0.34 21.80
CA PHE A 472 -2.34 1.03 22.12
C PHE A 472 -2.51 1.24 23.63
N GLN A 473 -3.23 0.35 24.32
CA GLN A 473 -3.43 0.43 25.77
C GLN A 473 -2.11 0.28 26.54
N GLN A 474 -1.22 -0.61 26.10
CA GLN A 474 0.09 -0.81 26.74
C GLN A 474 0.99 0.43 26.60
N LEU A 475 1.03 1.03 25.40
CA LEU A 475 1.76 2.27 25.16
C LEU A 475 1.26 3.43 26.03
N GLN A 476 -0.06 3.54 26.22
CA GLN A 476 -0.67 4.52 27.12
C GLN A 476 -0.31 4.26 28.59
N LYS A 477 -0.45 3.01 29.04
CA LYS A 477 -0.18 2.60 30.43
C LYS A 477 1.27 2.90 30.82
N GLN A 478 2.21 2.66 29.91
CA GLN A 478 3.64 2.89 30.12
C GLN A 478 4.10 4.31 29.76
N GLN A 479 3.20 5.18 29.26
CA GLN A 479 3.50 6.56 28.85
C GLN A 479 4.68 6.66 27.86
N LEU A 480 4.79 5.70 26.93
CA LEU A 480 5.92 5.62 26.00
C LEU A 480 5.72 6.45 24.73
N ALA A 481 4.49 6.88 24.44
CA ALA A 481 4.14 7.54 23.19
C ALA A 481 3.02 8.56 23.37
N ILE A 482 3.02 9.57 22.49
CA ILE A 482 1.95 10.58 22.35
C ILE A 482 1.36 10.52 20.95
N ASN A 483 0.19 11.16 20.77
CA ASN A 483 -0.54 11.22 19.51
C ASN A 483 -0.81 9.81 18.94
N LEU A 484 -1.16 8.88 19.84
CA LEU A 484 -1.51 7.52 19.44
C LEU A 484 -2.80 7.55 18.62
N ARG A 485 -2.75 7.00 17.41
CA ARG A 485 -3.90 6.91 16.51
C ARG A 485 -4.00 5.52 15.92
N LEU A 486 -5.16 4.91 16.12
CA LEU A 486 -5.59 3.69 15.45
C LEU A 486 -6.50 4.08 14.28
N SER A 487 -6.13 3.68 13.06
CA SER A 487 -6.85 4.06 11.84
C SER A 487 -7.02 2.90 10.87
N ASP A 488 -8.13 2.92 10.15
CA ASP A 488 -8.43 2.09 8.97
C ASP A 488 -8.62 3.02 7.77
N THR A 489 -8.23 2.57 6.57
CA THR A 489 -8.44 3.31 5.31
C THR A 489 -9.29 2.51 4.34
N TRP A 490 -10.32 3.18 3.82
CA TRP A 490 -11.24 2.58 2.85
C TRP A 490 -10.96 3.16 1.48
N MET A 491 -10.61 2.29 0.54
CA MET A 491 -10.42 2.64 -0.86
C MET A 491 -11.59 2.14 -1.69
N ARG A 492 -12.18 3.04 -2.50
CA ARG A 492 -13.30 2.73 -3.40
C ARG A 492 -12.94 3.08 -4.84
N GLU A 493 -12.82 2.07 -5.67
CA GLU A 493 -12.61 2.24 -7.11
C GLU A 493 -13.91 2.59 -7.83
N PHE A 494 -13.82 3.46 -8.83
CA PHE A 494 -14.95 3.88 -9.65
C PHE A 494 -14.72 3.51 -11.11
N GLN A 495 -15.75 2.92 -11.74
CA GLN A 495 -15.86 2.92 -13.18
C GLN A 495 -16.32 4.30 -13.62
N VAL A 496 -15.55 4.96 -14.48
CA VAL A 496 -15.88 6.28 -15.03
C VAL A 496 -16.06 6.13 -16.54
N LEU A 497 -17.31 5.97 -16.96
CA LEU A 497 -17.70 5.86 -18.37
C LEU A 497 -18.98 6.69 -18.59
N PRO A 498 -19.16 7.31 -19.78
CA PRO A 498 -20.39 8.03 -20.10
C PRO A 498 -21.63 7.14 -19.90
N GLY A 499 -22.60 7.66 -19.14
CA GLY A 499 -23.86 6.97 -18.80
C GLY A 499 -23.73 5.71 -17.93
N ARG A 500 -22.52 5.37 -17.46
CA ARG A 500 -22.22 4.14 -16.69
C ARG A 500 -21.21 4.38 -15.58
N THR A 501 -21.23 5.55 -14.97
CA THR A 501 -20.32 5.88 -13.87
C THR A 501 -20.88 5.36 -12.55
N HIS A 502 -20.17 4.42 -11.93
CA HIS A 502 -20.55 3.84 -10.64
C HIS A 502 -19.33 3.22 -9.94
N PRO A 503 -19.36 3.02 -8.61
CA PRO A 503 -18.33 2.25 -7.91
C PRO A 503 -18.19 0.83 -8.45
N SER A 504 -16.99 0.25 -8.39
CA SER A 504 -16.80 -1.17 -8.71
C SER A 504 -17.70 -2.04 -7.82
N MET A 505 -18.30 -3.08 -8.40
CA MET A 505 -19.29 -3.92 -7.70
C MET A 505 -18.64 -4.85 -6.66
N ASN A 506 -17.44 -5.33 -6.94
CA ASN A 506 -16.69 -6.23 -6.07
C ASN A 506 -15.38 -5.54 -5.66
N MET A 507 -15.20 -5.32 -4.37
CA MET A 507 -13.99 -4.73 -3.80
C MET A 507 -13.66 -5.35 -2.44
N SER A 508 -12.40 -5.25 -2.06
CA SER A 508 -11.95 -5.64 -0.73
C SER A 508 -12.42 -4.60 0.31
N GLN A 509 -12.96 -5.10 1.43
CA GLN A 509 -13.54 -4.25 2.47
C GLN A 509 -12.49 -3.42 3.22
N SER A 510 -11.43 -4.04 3.75
CA SER A 510 -10.36 -3.36 4.50
C SER A 510 -8.99 -3.70 3.92
N GLY A 511 -8.03 -2.79 4.09
CA GLY A 511 -6.61 -2.98 3.77
C GLY A 511 -5.75 -3.29 5.01
N GLY A 512 -6.39 -3.61 6.14
CA GLY A 512 -5.76 -3.76 7.45
C GLY A 512 -5.78 -2.45 8.25
N TYR A 513 -5.32 -2.53 9.50
CA TYR A 513 -5.33 -1.43 10.45
C TYR A 513 -3.92 -0.93 10.73
N ILE A 514 -3.80 0.36 11.04
CA ILE A 514 -2.53 1.01 11.35
C ILE A 514 -2.63 1.69 12.71
N LEU A 515 -1.70 1.35 13.59
CA LEU A 515 -1.42 2.08 14.83
C LEU A 515 -0.19 2.98 14.60
N THR A 516 -0.35 4.26 14.90
CA THR A 516 0.71 5.26 14.79
C THR A 516 0.90 5.98 16.11
N GLY A 517 2.09 6.50 16.35
CA GLY A 517 2.39 7.35 17.51
C GLY A 517 3.77 7.96 17.42
N ILE A 518 4.05 8.90 18.31
CA ILE A 518 5.35 9.56 18.43
C ILE A 518 5.99 9.12 19.75
N LYS A 519 7.23 8.62 19.70
CA LYS A 519 7.94 8.16 20.88
C LYS A 519 8.25 9.32 21.83
N LEU A 520 7.94 9.14 23.11
CA LEU A 520 8.32 10.04 24.19
C LEU A 520 9.73 9.74 24.70
N CYS A 521 10.44 10.77 25.17
CA CYS A 521 11.72 10.59 25.86
C CYS A 521 11.44 10.15 27.30
N PRO A 522 12.01 9.04 27.81
CA PRO A 522 11.78 8.62 29.20
C PRO A 522 12.29 9.62 30.25
N THR A 523 13.36 10.36 29.95
CA THR A 523 14.03 11.25 30.92
C THR A 523 13.27 12.56 31.16
N THR A 524 12.64 13.09 30.12
CA THR A 524 11.72 14.24 30.16
C THR A 524 10.25 13.81 30.05
N GLY A 525 9.99 12.50 30.17
CA GLY A 525 8.71 11.84 29.83
C GLY A 525 7.68 11.82 30.95
N LYS A 526 7.88 12.58 32.02
CA LYS A 526 6.72 13.12 32.73
C LYS A 526 6.18 14.19 31.80
N ASN A 527 4.91 14.08 31.38
CA ASN A 527 4.23 15.25 30.86
C ASN A 527 4.39 16.36 31.91
N GLU A 528 5.34 17.29 31.70
CA GLU A 528 5.42 18.56 32.43
C GLU A 528 4.29 19.50 31.95
N LEU A 529 3.16 18.94 31.55
CA LEU A 529 1.93 19.67 31.70
C LEU A 529 1.66 19.66 33.19
N ASP A 530 2.18 20.69 33.86
CA ASP A 530 1.91 20.97 35.26
C ASP A 530 0.41 20.75 35.49
N GLU A 531 0.06 19.90 36.45
CA GLU A 531 -1.34 19.63 36.77
C GLU A 531 -2.08 20.94 37.12
N GLU A 532 -1.34 21.93 37.61
CA GLU A 532 -1.82 23.29 37.83
C GLU A 532 -2.10 24.02 36.52
N LEU A 533 -1.20 23.96 35.53
CA LEU A 533 -1.40 24.55 34.20
C LEU A 533 -2.54 23.86 33.44
N ILE A 534 -2.71 22.53 33.55
CA ILE A 534 -3.86 21.82 32.98
C ILE A 534 -5.15 22.25 33.69
N LYS A 535 -5.13 22.41 35.02
CA LYS A 535 -6.29 22.91 35.77
C LYS A 535 -6.61 24.35 35.38
N GLU A 536 -5.60 25.18 35.15
CA GLU A 536 -5.72 26.57 34.73
C GLU A 536 -6.30 26.67 33.31
N ILE A 537 -5.79 25.90 32.35
CA ILE A 537 -6.36 25.80 30.99
C ILE A 537 -7.80 25.27 31.03
N LYS A 538 -8.09 24.26 31.87
CA LYS A 538 -9.46 23.75 32.05
C LYS A 538 -10.39 24.76 32.75
N GLN A 539 -9.85 25.64 33.60
CA GLN A 539 -10.59 26.75 34.22
C GLN A 539 -10.80 27.90 33.24
N GLN A 540 -9.81 28.23 32.41
CA GLN A 540 -9.87 29.28 31.40
C GLN A 540 -10.79 28.93 30.24
N PHE A 541 -10.77 27.68 29.75
CA PHE A 541 -11.55 27.24 28.59
C PHE A 541 -12.90 26.58 28.96
N GLY A 542 -13.33 26.67 30.22
CA GLY A 542 -14.73 26.53 30.64
C GLY A 542 -15.53 25.42 29.97
N GLY A 543 -15.18 24.15 30.21
CA GLY A 543 -16.03 23.03 29.82
C GLY A 543 -17.42 23.16 30.46
N ARG A 544 -18.45 23.34 29.63
CA ARG A 544 -19.88 23.50 29.98
C ARG A 544 -20.34 22.33 30.87
N ARG A 545 -20.20 22.46 32.20
CA ARG A 545 -20.66 21.44 33.15
C ARG A 545 -22.19 21.47 33.20
N GLY A 546 -22.81 20.42 32.66
CA GLY A 546 -24.22 20.11 32.89
C GLY A 546 -24.53 20.16 34.39
N ARG A 547 -25.48 21.03 34.74
CA ARG A 547 -25.92 21.33 36.10
C ARG A 547 -26.44 20.06 36.80
N LYS A 548 -25.65 19.49 37.71
CA LYS A 548 -26.10 18.46 38.66
C LYS A 548 -26.97 19.14 39.71
N LYS A 549 -28.27 18.83 39.76
CA LYS A 549 -29.17 19.26 40.85
C LYS A 549 -28.70 18.61 42.17
N THR A 550 -28.30 19.43 43.13
CA THR A 550 -28.17 19.03 44.54
C THR A 550 -29.52 19.21 45.26
N PRO A 551 -29.87 18.33 46.22
CA PRO A 551 -31.10 18.43 46.99
C PRO A 551 -30.97 19.53 48.05
N ALA A 552 -32.05 20.26 48.28
CA ALA A 552 -32.11 21.29 49.31
C ALA A 552 -32.24 20.64 50.70
N SER A 553 -31.42 21.08 51.66
CA SER A 553 -31.75 21.01 53.07
C SER A 553 -31.58 22.38 53.70
N SER A 554 -32.65 22.85 54.34
CA SER A 554 -32.59 23.82 55.43
C SER A 554 -33.72 23.47 56.38
N ASN A 555 -33.33 23.20 57.62
CA ASN A 555 -34.17 22.89 58.77
C ASN A 555 -35.14 24.02 59.09
N ASP A 556 -36.28 23.66 59.66
CA ASP A 556 -36.88 24.43 60.74
C ASP A 556 -37.08 23.54 61.97
N ASN A 557 -36.86 24.16 63.12
CA ASN A 557 -36.75 23.60 64.45
C ASN A 557 -38.12 23.21 65.03
N ASP A 558 -38.06 22.31 66.02
CA ASP A 558 -38.79 22.27 67.30
C ASP A 558 -38.75 20.80 67.77
N GLU A 559 -38.60 20.39 69.03
CA GLU A 559 -38.44 21.04 70.33
C GLU A 559 -38.02 19.91 71.31
N ASN A 560 -37.53 20.29 72.50
CA ASN A 560 -37.65 19.56 73.78
C ASN A 560 -36.91 18.22 74.06
N ASN A 561 -35.82 18.36 74.84
CA ASN A 561 -35.61 17.79 76.18
C ASN A 561 -36.24 16.40 76.49
N ASN A 562 -35.43 15.39 76.84
CA ASN A 562 -34.92 15.14 78.20
C ASN A 562 -34.33 13.72 78.37
N LYS A 563 -33.27 13.65 79.19
CA LYS A 563 -32.87 12.56 80.11
C LYS A 563 -32.52 11.14 79.61
N LYS A 564 -31.22 10.85 79.76
CA LYS A 564 -30.58 9.84 80.64
C LYS A 564 -31.05 8.38 80.62
N SER A 565 -30.01 7.52 80.51
CA SER A 565 -29.84 6.20 81.17
C SER A 565 -30.78 5.07 80.68
N SER A 566 -30.44 3.78 80.61
CA SER A 566 -29.29 2.99 81.02
C SER A 566 -29.52 1.56 80.50
N LYS A 567 -28.42 0.84 80.26
CA LYS A 567 -28.19 -0.61 80.46
C LYS A 567 -29.37 -1.61 80.50
N ARG A 568 -29.09 -2.73 79.81
CA ARG A 568 -29.30 -4.14 80.19
C ARG A 568 -30.71 -4.76 80.02
N ASN A 569 -30.81 -5.76 79.15
CA ASN A 569 -30.79 -7.21 79.50
C ASN A 569 -31.52 -8.05 78.43
N ASN A 570 -30.92 -9.18 78.08
CA ASN A 570 -31.58 -10.35 77.48
C ASN A 570 -32.44 -11.05 78.55
N PRO A 571 -33.54 -11.78 78.27
CA PRO A 571 -33.40 -13.19 77.84
C PRO A 571 -34.59 -13.86 77.06
N LYS A 572 -34.26 -14.98 76.39
CA LYS A 572 -34.97 -16.28 76.20
C LYS A 572 -36.51 -16.37 75.97
N GLY A 573 -36.92 -17.17 74.96
CA GLY A 573 -37.96 -18.21 75.16
C GLY A 573 -38.99 -18.53 74.05
N ASN A 574 -38.67 -19.49 73.16
CA ASN A 574 -39.45 -20.68 72.72
C ASN A 574 -40.99 -20.64 72.42
N LYS A 575 -41.42 -21.08 71.21
CA LYS A 575 -42.16 -22.36 70.95
C LYS A 575 -42.73 -22.53 69.50
N LYS A 576 -42.31 -23.65 68.88
CA LYS A 576 -43.02 -24.74 68.14
C LYS A 576 -44.15 -24.47 67.11
N ARG A 577 -43.95 -25.04 65.90
CA ARG A 577 -44.73 -26.10 65.16
C ARG A 577 -44.40 -25.94 63.66
N GLY A 578 -44.08 -26.93 62.81
CA GLY A 578 -43.91 -28.38 62.89
C GLY A 578 -44.03 -28.95 61.46
N ARG A 579 -43.08 -29.83 61.06
CA ARG A 579 -43.17 -31.03 60.17
C ARG A 579 -43.74 -30.88 58.72
N LEU A 580 -43.30 -31.51 57.63
CA LEU A 580 -42.60 -32.77 57.25
C LEU A 580 -41.72 -32.48 56.00
N GLU A 581 -40.49 -32.99 55.84
CA GLU A 581 -40.06 -34.31 55.27
C GLU A 581 -40.50 -34.50 53.79
N ASP A 582 -39.72 -35.03 52.83
CA ASP A 582 -38.35 -35.56 52.79
C ASP A 582 -37.91 -35.73 51.30
N LYS A 583 -36.60 -35.53 51.07
CA LYS A 583 -35.60 -36.32 50.30
C LYS A 583 -36.02 -37.27 49.16
N HIS A 584 -35.27 -37.23 48.04
CA HIS A 584 -34.22 -38.21 47.61
C HIS A 584 -33.76 -37.92 46.15
N VAL A 585 -32.46 -37.70 45.88
CA VAL A 585 -31.41 -38.66 45.42
C VAL A 585 -31.60 -39.04 43.93
N VAL A 586 -30.80 -38.48 43.00
CA VAL A 586 -29.44 -38.86 42.52
C VAL A 586 -29.47 -39.96 41.44
N GLU A 587 -28.65 -39.70 40.41
CA GLU A 587 -27.98 -40.62 39.47
C GLU A 587 -28.56 -40.90 38.06
N ALA A 588 -27.67 -40.63 37.09
CA ALA A 588 -27.38 -41.34 35.83
C ALA A 588 -28.50 -41.34 34.75
N THR A 589 -28.26 -41.27 33.44
CA THR A 589 -27.10 -41.68 32.64
C THR A 589 -27.21 -41.03 31.24
N GLN A 590 -26.11 -41.15 30.51
CA GLN A 590 -25.82 -40.85 29.11
C GLN A 590 -26.92 -41.13 28.06
N GLU A 591 -26.65 -40.50 26.90
CA GLU A 591 -26.96 -40.89 25.52
C GLU A 591 -28.04 -40.15 24.73
N SER A 592 -27.64 -39.82 23.50
CA SER A 592 -28.46 -39.53 22.31
C SER A 592 -29.27 -38.22 22.27
N ASN A 593 -28.74 -37.22 21.55
CA ASN A 593 -29.20 -36.99 20.17
C ASN A 593 -28.40 -35.89 19.44
N LYS A 594 -27.48 -36.36 18.62
CA LYS A 594 -26.95 -35.70 17.44
C LYS A 594 -27.97 -35.88 16.31
N LYS A 595 -28.67 -34.82 15.91
CA LYS A 595 -29.18 -34.56 14.54
C LYS A 595 -30.21 -33.41 14.55
N LEU A 596 -29.81 -32.26 14.00
CA LEU A 596 -30.69 -31.32 13.30
C LEU A 596 -29.81 -30.21 12.69
N ARG A 597 -29.25 -30.49 11.51
CA ARG A 597 -29.03 -29.56 10.39
C ARG A 597 -28.83 -30.43 9.13
N GLU A 598 -29.93 -30.61 8.41
CA GLU A 598 -29.91 -30.64 6.95
C GLU A 598 -29.81 -29.20 6.44
#